data_AF-A0A9E3FSA5-F1
#
_entry.id   AF-A0A9E3FSA5-F1
#
_cell.length_a   1.000
_cell.length_b   1.000
_cell.length_c   1.000
_cell.angle_alpha   90.00
_cell.angle_beta   90.00
_cell.angle_gamma   90.00
#
_symmetry.space_group_name_H-M   'P 1'
#
loop_
_entity.id
_entity.type
_entity.pdbx_description
1 polymer ?
#
loop_
_entity_poly.entity_id
_entity_poly.type
_entity_poly.pdbx_seq_one_letter_code
_entity_poly.pdbx_strand_id
1 'polypeptide(L)'
;MLARYPRAQDTILELIQNGALSVAFRLEESLAELRKLLQKYRDTPMSLADVCIVRMAEIHDRHGVLTLDSDFLIYRKRGRTSLTLIHPAA
;
A
#
# COMPACT_ATOMS: atom_id res chain seq x y z
N MET A 1 7.80 0.61 -12.46
CA MET A 1 8.98 -0.08 -11.88
C MET A 1 9.17 -1.49 -12.43
N LEU A 2 8.16 -2.37 -12.38
CA LEU A 2 8.28 -3.77 -12.84
C LEU A 2 8.34 -3.97 -14.36
N ALA A 3 7.93 -2.98 -15.17
CA ALA A 3 7.91 -3.08 -16.63
C ALA A 3 9.28 -3.43 -17.25
N ARG A 4 10.38 -3.14 -16.55
CA ARG A 4 11.76 -3.40 -16.99
C ARG A 4 12.29 -4.77 -16.58
N TYR A 5 11.52 -5.57 -15.84
CA TYR A 5 11.96 -6.84 -15.26
C TYR A 5 10.92 -7.95 -15.51
N PRO A 6 10.87 -8.53 -16.72
CA PRO A 6 9.87 -9.54 -17.08
C PRO A 6 9.85 -10.74 -16.12
N ARG A 7 11.03 -11.25 -15.75
CA ARG A 7 11.14 -12.35 -14.77
C ARG A 7 10.51 -12.01 -13.42
N ALA A 8 10.63 -10.76 -12.97
CA ALA A 8 10.03 -10.35 -11.71
C ALA A 8 8.49 -10.33 -11.78
N GLN A 9 7.92 -10.04 -12.96
CA GLN A 9 6.47 -10.13 -13.16
C GLN A 9 6.00 -11.57 -13.06
N ASP A 10 6.67 -12.48 -13.75
CA ASP A 10 6.36 -13.92 -13.70
C ASP A 10 6.48 -14.47 -12.27
N THR A 11 7.55 -14.13 -11.55
CA THR A 11 7.74 -14.55 -10.16
C THR A 11 6.62 -14.03 -9.23
N ILE A 12 6.14 -12.80 -9.42
CA ILE A 12 5.00 -12.29 -8.62
C ILE A 12 3.76 -13.13 -8.89
N LEU A 13 3.50 -13.51 -10.15
CA LEU A 13 2.35 -14.35 -10.51
C LEU A 13 2.50 -15.76 -9.93
N GLU A 14 3.69 -16.36 -9.96
CA GLU A 14 3.97 -17.66 -9.34
C GLU A 14 3.73 -17.64 -7.82
N LEU A 15 4.16 -16.56 -7.14
CA LEU A 15 3.91 -16.38 -5.70
C LEU A 15 2.41 -16.24 -5.39
N ILE A 16 1.64 -15.62 -6.27
CA ILE A 16 0.18 -15.57 -6.13
C ILE A 16 -0.41 -16.97 -6.36
N GLN A 17 0.02 -17.65 -7.42
CA GLN A 17 -0.49 -18.96 -7.79
C GLN A 17 -0.23 -20.03 -6.73
N ASN A 18 0.94 -19.99 -6.07
CA ASN A 18 1.30 -20.95 -5.01
C ASN A 18 0.83 -20.53 -3.61
N GLY A 19 0.13 -19.39 -3.48
CA GLY A 19 -0.45 -18.91 -2.23
C GLY A 19 0.51 -18.20 -1.28
N ALA A 20 1.77 -17.96 -1.67
CA ALA A 20 2.71 -17.16 -0.89
C ALA A 20 2.33 -15.66 -0.86
N LEU A 21 1.62 -15.18 -1.88
CA LEU A 21 1.03 -13.84 -1.95
C LEU A 21 -0.48 -13.91 -2.21
N SER A 22 -1.24 -12.99 -1.61
CA SER A 22 -2.67 -12.86 -1.83
C SER A 22 -3.05 -11.42 -2.16
N VAL A 23 -3.89 -11.22 -3.19
CA VAL A 23 -4.52 -9.92 -3.46
C VAL A 23 -5.75 -9.80 -2.55
N ALA A 24 -5.57 -9.20 -1.38
CA ALA A 24 -6.58 -9.16 -0.33
C ALA A 24 -7.21 -7.77 -0.15
N PHE A 25 -7.33 -7.00 -1.22
CA PHE A 25 -7.95 -5.67 -1.18
C PHE A 25 -9.03 -5.50 -2.24
N ARG A 26 -10.21 -5.08 -1.80
CA ARG A 26 -11.35 -4.77 -2.67
C ARG A 26 -11.65 -3.28 -2.56
N LEU A 27 -11.41 -2.57 -3.65
CA LEU A 27 -11.45 -1.11 -3.69
C LEU A 27 -12.86 -0.58 -3.44
N GLU A 28 -13.86 -1.28 -3.98
CA GLU A 28 -15.29 -0.93 -3.90
C GLU A 28 -15.78 -0.91 -2.44
N GLU A 29 -15.19 -1.73 -1.59
CA GLU A 29 -15.55 -1.85 -0.17
C GLU A 29 -14.99 -0.70 0.69
N SER A 30 -14.14 0.16 0.13
CA SER A 30 -13.48 1.26 0.86
C SER A 30 -13.55 2.62 0.16
N LEU A 31 -14.45 2.81 -0.80
CA LEU A 31 -14.51 4.04 -1.63
C LEU A 31 -14.58 5.34 -0.81
N ALA A 32 -15.37 5.36 0.27
CA ALA A 32 -15.54 6.55 1.09
C ALA A 32 -14.25 6.93 1.84
N GLU A 33 -13.54 5.93 2.38
CA GLU A 33 -12.28 6.09 3.10
C GLU A 33 -11.15 6.45 2.16
N LEU A 34 -11.07 5.81 0.99
CA LEU A 34 -10.11 6.16 -0.05
C LEU A 34 -10.30 7.62 -0.48
N ARG A 35 -11.54 8.07 -0.68
CA ARG A 35 -11.83 9.47 -1.03
C ARG A 35 -11.36 10.45 0.06
N LYS A 36 -11.59 10.12 1.33
CA LYS A 36 -11.13 10.94 2.47
C LYS A 36 -9.60 11.02 2.53
N LEU A 37 -8.91 9.91 2.33
CA LEU A 37 -7.44 9.88 2.32
C LEU A 37 -6.87 10.66 1.14
N LEU A 38 -7.42 10.49 -0.07
CA LEU A 38 -7.01 11.27 -1.25
C LEU A 38 -7.23 12.77 -1.04
N GLN A 39 -8.34 13.17 -0.39
CA GLN A 39 -8.58 14.57 -0.05
C GLN A 39 -7.57 15.10 0.98
N LYS A 40 -7.24 14.29 2.00
CA LYS A 40 -6.26 14.65 3.04
C LYS A 40 -4.87 14.90 2.45
N TYR A 41 -4.46 14.06 1.49
CA TYR A 41 -3.13 14.09 0.88
C TYR A 41 -3.12 14.81 -0.47
N ARG A 42 -4.12 15.65 -0.78
CA ARG A 42 -4.25 16.31 -2.10
C ARG A 42 -3.06 17.20 -2.49
N ASP A 43 -2.33 17.71 -1.51
CA ASP A 43 -1.19 18.60 -1.69
C ASP A 43 0.15 17.84 -1.73
N THR A 44 0.10 16.51 -1.63
CA THR A 44 1.24 15.58 -1.74
C THR A 44 0.99 14.62 -2.91
N PRO A 45 2.03 14.07 -3.55
CA PRO A 45 1.87 13.11 -4.64
C PRO A 45 1.41 11.74 -4.10
N MET A 46 0.13 11.59 -3.76
CA MET A 46 -0.45 10.31 -3.38
C MET A 46 -1.17 9.67 -4.57
N SER A 47 -0.73 8.48 -4.99
CA SER A 47 -1.40 7.72 -6.05
C SER A 47 -2.60 6.92 -5.53
N LEU A 48 -3.44 6.41 -6.45
CA LEU A 48 -4.50 5.47 -6.09
C LEU A 48 -3.96 4.20 -5.41
N ALA A 49 -2.78 3.73 -5.82
CA ALA A 49 -2.16 2.56 -5.21
C ALA A 49 -1.74 2.84 -3.76
N ASP A 50 -1.15 4.00 -3.49
CA ASP A 50 -0.68 4.36 -2.15
C ASP A 50 -1.84 4.47 -1.16
N VAL A 51 -2.94 5.09 -1.59
CA VAL A 51 -4.13 5.20 -0.74
C VAL A 51 -4.76 3.84 -0.44
N CYS A 52 -4.70 2.89 -1.39
CA CYS A 52 -5.14 1.51 -1.13
C CYS A 52 -4.27 0.84 -0.07
N ILE A 53 -2.95 1.05 -0.09
CA ILE A 53 -2.04 0.48 0.90
C ILE A 53 -2.27 1.12 2.28
N VAL A 54 -2.43 2.44 2.36
CA VAL A 54 -2.77 3.11 3.63
C VAL A 54 -4.09 2.59 4.18
N ARG A 55 -5.08 2.36 3.31
CA ARG A 55 -6.36 1.77 3.73
C ARG A 55 -6.22 0.34 4.23
N MET A 56 -5.42 -0.50 3.57
CA MET A 56 -5.10 -1.84 4.07
C MET A 56 -4.44 -1.79 5.44
N ALA A 57 -3.53 -0.84 5.69
CA ALA A 57 -2.89 -0.67 6.99
C ALA A 57 -3.86 -0.21 8.11
N GLU A 58 -4.99 0.43 7.76
CA GLU A 58 -6.07 0.74 8.71
C GLU A 58 -6.92 -0.48 9.06
N ILE A 59 -7.22 -1.32 8.07
CA ILE A 59 -7.99 -2.56 8.20
C ILE A 59 -7.17 -3.61 8.98
N HIS A 60 -5.88 -3.72 8.66
CA HIS A 60 -4.97 -4.72 9.20
C HIS A 60 -3.96 -4.09 10.17
N ASP A 61 -4.46 -3.52 11.27
CA ASP A 61 -3.70 -2.65 12.19
C ASP A 61 -2.41 -3.27 12.77
N ARG A 62 -2.31 -4.61 12.80
CA ARG A 62 -1.16 -5.38 13.31
C ARG A 62 -0.09 -5.71 12.26
N HIS A 63 -0.34 -5.45 10.98
CA HIS A 63 0.57 -5.81 9.90
C HIS A 63 1.43 -4.62 9.48
N GLY A 64 2.67 -4.90 9.06
CA GLY A 64 3.58 -3.91 8.51
C GLY A 64 3.39 -3.70 7.01
N VAL A 65 3.72 -2.50 6.52
CA VAL A 65 3.82 -2.19 5.09
C VAL A 65 5.27 -2.33 4.66
N LEU A 66 5.54 -3.26 3.75
CA LEU A 66 6.84 -3.38 3.07
C LEU A 66 6.83 -2.46 1.85
N THR A 67 7.75 -1.51 1.81
CA THR A 67 7.88 -0.56 0.69
C THR A 67 9.31 -0.03 0.57
N LEU A 68 9.65 0.47 -0.62
CA LEU A 68 10.87 1.23 -0.90
C LEU A 68 10.58 2.72 -1.16
N ASP A 69 9.30 3.10 -1.13
CA ASP A 69 8.84 4.45 -1.40
C ASP A 69 8.86 5.26 -0.10
N SER A 70 9.67 6.33 -0.08
CA SER A 70 9.84 7.20 1.07
C SER A 70 8.58 7.98 1.44
N ASP A 71 7.62 8.15 0.53
CA ASP A 71 6.39 8.89 0.83
C ASP A 71 5.56 8.21 1.94
N PHE A 72 5.73 6.89 2.11
CA PHE A 72 5.12 6.13 3.21
C PHE A 72 5.64 6.51 4.59
N LEU A 73 6.80 7.16 4.71
CA LEU A 73 7.29 7.74 5.97
C LEU A 73 6.41 8.90 6.45
N ILE A 74 5.73 9.58 5.52
CA ILE A 74 4.86 10.73 5.78
C ILE A 74 3.41 10.28 5.99
N TYR A 75 2.97 9.24 5.26
CA TYR A 75 1.60 8.73 5.38
C TYR A 75 1.26 8.24 6.80
N ARG A 76 -0.01 8.43 7.17
CA ARG A 76 -0.54 8.14 8.50
C ARG A 76 -1.87 7.41 8.38
N LYS A 77 -2.00 6.27 9.05
CA LYS A 77 -3.27 5.55 9.24
C LYS A 77 -4.11 6.24 10.31
N ARG A 78 -5.44 6.22 10.14
CA ARG A 78 -6.40 6.83 11.09
C ARG A 78 -6.08 8.30 11.42
N GLY A 79 -5.60 9.04 10.42
CA GLY A 79 -5.30 10.47 10.53
C GLY A 79 -3.93 10.82 11.13
N ARG A 80 -3.48 10.12 12.18
CA ARG A 80 -2.35 10.54 13.02
C ARG A 80 -1.30 9.47 13.30
N THR A 81 -1.63 8.20 13.13
CA THR A 81 -0.73 7.10 13.52
C THR A 81 0.21 6.77 12.37
N SER A 82 1.52 6.76 12.63
CA SER A 82 2.52 6.30 11.66
C SER A 82 2.23 4.86 11.23
N LEU A 83 2.53 4.56 9.98
CA LEU A 83 2.50 3.19 9.48
C LEU A 83 3.64 2.40 10.15
N THR A 84 3.39 1.14 10.47
CA THR A 84 4.48 0.19 10.79
C THR A 84 5.13 -0.16 9.46
N LEU A 85 6.37 0.27 9.24
CA LEU A 85 7.06 0.09 7.97
C LEU A 85 8.16 -0.96 8.07
N ILE A 86 8.29 -1.75 7.01
CA ILE A 86 9.51 -2.49 6.68
C ILE A 86 10.10 -1.73 5.50
N HIS A 87 11.03 -0.82 5.79
CA HIS A 87 11.61 0.09 4.80
C HIS A 87 13.11 0.23 5.10
N PRO A 88 14.00 0.35 4.09
CA PRO A 88 15.45 0.40 4.33
C PRO A 88 15.93 1.55 5.22
N ALA A 89 15.17 2.64 5.28
CA ALA A 89 15.46 3.83 6.09
C ALA A 89 14.63 3.93 7.39
N ALA A 90 13.83 2.90 7.72
CA ALA A 90 12.99 2.87 8.92
C ALA A 90 13.72 2.28 10.14
#